data_AF-A0A0R2CJS4-F1
#
_entry.id   AF-A0A0R2CJS4-F1
#
_cell.length_a   1.000
_cell.length_b   1.000
_cell.length_c   1.000
_cell.angle_alpha   90.00
_cell.angle_beta   90.00
_cell.angle_gamma   90.00
#
_symmetry.space_group_name_H-M   'P 1'
#
loop_
_entity.id
_entity.type
_entity.pdbx_description
1 polymer ?
#
loop_
_entity_poly.entity_id
_entity_poly.type
_entity_poly.pdbx_seq_one_letter_code
_entity_poly.pdbx_strand_id
1 'polypeptide(L)'
;MQPLPLKSTGQVRAILINCIVPASLYLVDEKDSLNLLHVGSVVLVGFLDRDADNWHGSQPFKLASYRLHSIQDAIIESVVEN
;
A
#
# COMPACT_ATOMS: atom_id res chain seq x y z
N MET A 1 -4.24 5.17 4.19
CA MET A 1 -2.89 5.79 4.23
C MET A 1 -2.96 7.20 3.66
N GLN A 2 -2.33 8.18 4.32
CA GLN A 2 -2.34 9.58 3.91
C GLN A 2 -1.03 9.93 3.21
N PRO A 3 -1.03 10.28 1.90
CA PRO A 3 0.18 10.77 1.25
C PRO A 3 0.68 12.06 1.90
N LEU A 4 1.98 12.11 2.20
CA LEU A 4 2.65 13.29 2.79
C LEU A 4 2.76 14.47 1.80
N PRO A 5 3.11 14.27 0.51
CA PRO A 5 3.22 15.40 -0.40
C PRO A 5 1.87 16.06 -0.63
N LEU A 6 1.80 17.38 -0.46
CA LEU A 6 0.61 18.16 -0.79
C LEU A 6 0.35 18.15 -2.30
N LYS A 7 -0.85 18.56 -2.68
CA LYS A 7 -1.14 18.97 -4.06
C LYS A 7 -0.40 20.27 -4.37
N SER A 8 -0.25 20.60 -5.65
CA SER A 8 0.29 21.90 -6.08
C SER A 8 -0.50 23.10 -5.53
N THR A 9 -1.76 22.88 -5.14
CA THR A 9 -2.63 23.85 -4.48
C THR A 9 -2.38 24.02 -2.98
N GLY A 10 -1.44 23.27 -2.39
CA GLY A 10 -1.20 23.24 -0.94
C GLY A 10 -2.22 22.41 -0.13
N GLN A 11 -3.19 21.78 -0.79
CA GLN A 11 -4.18 20.93 -0.13
C GLN A 11 -3.66 19.50 0.08
N VAL A 12 -4.13 18.85 1.13
CA VAL A 12 -3.86 17.43 1.38
C VAL A 12 -4.39 16.54 0.25
N ARG A 13 -3.73 15.42 0.02
CA ARG A 13 -4.17 14.41 -0.94
C ARG A 13 -5.30 13.56 -0.35
N ALA A 14 -6.09 12.95 -1.23
CA ALA A 14 -7.07 11.97 -0.82
C ALA A 14 -6.37 10.79 -0.13
N ILE A 15 -7.05 10.22 0.86
CA ILE A 15 -6.58 9.03 1.56
C ILE A 15 -6.61 7.85 0.58
N LEU A 16 -5.53 7.09 0.55
CA LEU A 16 -5.47 5.80 -0.13
C LEU A 16 -6.10 4.75 0.78
N ILE A 17 -7.11 4.05 0.26
CA ILE A 17 -7.85 2.99 0.97
C ILE A 17 -7.51 1.63 0.37
N ASN A 18 -7.72 0.56 1.15
CA ASN A 18 -7.47 -0.83 0.74
C ASN A 18 -6.08 -1.07 0.14
N CYS A 19 -5.07 -0.35 0.63
CA CYS A 19 -3.71 -0.54 0.16
C CYS A 19 -3.22 -1.95 0.52
N ILE A 20 -2.61 -2.63 -0.44
CA ILE A 20 -1.96 -3.92 -0.19
C ILE A 20 -0.77 -3.69 0.73
N VAL A 21 -0.72 -4.46 1.81
CA VAL A 21 0.42 -4.47 2.74
C VAL A 21 1.11 -5.83 2.60
N PRO A 22 2.38 -5.88 2.16
CA PRO A 22 3.14 -7.11 2.14
C PRO A 22 3.24 -7.74 3.52
N ALA A 23 3.05 -9.06 3.57
CA ALA A 23 3.16 -9.87 4.78
C ALA A 23 4.45 -9.62 5.56
N SER A 24 5.58 -9.40 4.87
CA SER A 24 6.88 -9.10 5.50
C SER A 24 6.90 -7.85 6.39
N LEU A 25 5.91 -6.94 6.27
CA LEU A 25 5.85 -5.72 7.07
C LEU A 25 5.07 -5.88 8.37
N TYR A 26 4.18 -6.87 8.47
CA TYR A 26 3.28 -7.05 9.62
C TYR A 26 3.22 -8.48 10.18
N LEU A 27 3.64 -9.50 9.43
CA LEU A 27 3.79 -10.84 9.97
C LEU A 27 4.99 -10.86 10.90
N VAL A 28 4.71 -11.23 12.15
CA VAL A 28 5.69 -11.37 13.21
C VAL A 28 6.20 -12.81 13.16
N ASP A 29 7.46 -13.01 12.82
CA ASP A 29 8.10 -14.30 13.08
C ASP A 29 8.35 -14.41 14.60
N GLU A 30 8.03 -15.56 15.20
CA GLU A 30 7.86 -15.73 16.65
C GLU A 30 9.13 -15.49 17.49
N LYS A 31 10.28 -15.28 16.84
CA LYS A 31 11.58 -15.13 17.50
C LYS A 31 12.09 -13.70 17.64
N ASP A 32 11.77 -12.79 16.73
CA ASP A 32 12.21 -11.39 16.76
C ASP A 32 11.19 -10.53 16.03
N SER A 33 10.24 -9.95 16.78
CA SER A 33 9.25 -9.05 16.24
C SER A 33 9.90 -7.73 15.84
N LEU A 34 10.05 -7.48 14.54
CA LEU A 34 10.45 -6.15 14.06
C LEU A 34 9.28 -5.17 14.01
N ASN A 35 8.03 -5.68 14.01
CA ASN A 35 6.77 -4.93 13.91
C ASN A 35 6.93 -3.59 13.16
N LEU A 36 7.44 -3.69 11.92
CA LEU A 36 8.00 -2.54 11.22
C LEU A 36 6.94 -1.49 10.90
N LEU A 37 5.68 -1.92 10.73
CA LEU A 37 4.58 -1.07 10.33
C LEU A 37 3.59 -0.85 11.48
N HIS A 38 3.43 0.41 11.89
CA HIS A 38 2.38 0.82 12.82
C HIS A 38 1.78 2.17 12.39
N VAL A 39 0.71 2.61 13.08
CA VAL A 39 0.13 3.92 12.80
C VAL A 39 1.13 5.00 13.16
N GLY A 40 1.53 5.80 12.16
CA GLY A 40 2.57 6.83 12.30
C GLY A 40 3.77 6.57 11.41
N SER A 41 4.07 5.30 11.10
CA SER A 41 5.17 4.95 10.20
C SER A 41 5.06 5.65 8.85
N VAL A 42 6.19 6.18 8.39
CA VAL A 42 6.36 6.72 7.04
C VAL A 42 6.74 5.58 6.10
N VAL A 43 6.02 5.46 5.00
CA VAL A 43 6.17 4.36 4.05
C VAL A 43 6.39 4.84 2.63
N LEU A 44 7.07 4.01 1.83
CA LEU A 44 7.08 4.15 0.38
C LEU A 44 5.84 3.45 -0.21
N VAL A 45 5.25 4.09 -1.21
CA VAL A 45 3.99 3.66 -1.83
C VAL A 45 4.17 3.53 -3.32
N GLY A 46 3.83 2.36 -3.85
CA GLY A 46 3.70 2.09 -5.26
C GLY A 46 2.24 2.07 -5.70
N PHE A 47 2.02 2.19 -7.01
CA PHE A 47 0.73 1.94 -7.65
C PHE A 47 0.91 0.83 -8.67
N LEU A 48 0.12 -0.22 -8.53
CA LEU A 48 0.23 -1.38 -9.39
C LEU A 48 -0.12 -1.03 -10.84
N ASP A 49 0.54 -1.71 -11.77
CA ASP A 49 0.31 -1.56 -13.20
C ASP A 49 -1.12 -1.92 -13.60
N ARG A 50 -1.81 -2.76 -12.82
CA ARG A 50 -3.16 -3.24 -13.08
C ARG A 50 -3.97 -3.28 -11.78
N ASP A 51 -5.28 -3.29 -11.97
CA ASP A 51 -6.26 -3.52 -10.93
C ASP A 51 -5.96 -4.75 -10.08
N ALA A 52 -6.13 -4.61 -8.76
CA ALA A 52 -5.93 -5.68 -7.79
C ALA A 52 -7.19 -6.01 -6.97
N ASP A 53 -8.36 -5.47 -7.32
CA ASP A 53 -9.61 -5.67 -6.56
C ASP A 53 -9.97 -7.16 -6.37
N ASN A 54 -9.69 -7.99 -7.38
CA ASN A 54 -9.97 -9.44 -7.35
C ASN A 54 -8.77 -10.29 -6.89
N TRP A 55 -7.70 -9.68 -6.38
CA TRP A 55 -6.54 -10.42 -5.89
C TRP A 55 -6.79 -10.96 -4.48
N HIS A 56 -6.69 -12.28 -4.33
CA HIS A 56 -6.87 -12.97 -3.05
C HIS A 56 -5.77 -14.00 -2.76
N GLY A 57 -4.56 -13.80 -3.31
CA GLY A 57 -3.38 -14.63 -3.00
C GLY A 57 -2.69 -15.24 -4.21
N SER A 58 -2.34 -16.52 -4.13
CA SER A 58 -1.37 -17.17 -5.04
C SER A 58 -1.92 -17.64 -6.38
N GLN A 59 -3.20 -17.40 -6.67
CA GLN A 59 -3.86 -17.90 -7.89
C GLN A 59 -4.04 -16.80 -8.93
N PRO A 60 -4.03 -17.14 -10.24
CA PRO A 60 -4.42 -16.20 -11.28
C PRO A 60 -5.84 -15.66 -11.05
N PHE A 61 -6.05 -14.38 -11.31
CA PHE A 61 -7.34 -13.71 -11.16
C PHE A 61 -7.68 -12.87 -12.40
N LYS A 62 -8.98 -12.64 -12.61
CA LYS A 62 -9.45 -11.71 -13.65
C LYS A 62 -9.45 -10.30 -13.08
N LEU A 63 -9.05 -9.32 -13.90
CA LEU A 63 -9.18 -7.91 -13.53
C LEU A 63 -10.67 -7.54 -13.38
N ALA A 64 -11.01 -6.81 -12.32
CA ALA A 64 -12.30 -6.14 -12.19
C ALA A 64 -12.36 -4.88 -13.06
N SER A 65 -11.21 -4.27 -13.35
CA SER A 65 -11.09 -3.07 -14.17
C SER A 65 -9.78 -3.02 -14.97
N TYR A 66 -9.72 -2.15 -15.99
CA TYR A 66 -8.52 -1.91 -16.81
C TYR A 66 -7.73 -0.67 -16.36
N ARG A 67 -7.91 -0.23 -15.10
CA ARG A 67 -7.15 0.87 -14.50
C ARG A 67 -5.65 0.54 -14.50
N LEU A 68 -4.83 1.58 -14.70
CA LEU A 68 -3.37 1.53 -14.72
C LEU A 68 -2.80 2.57 -13.76
N HIS A 69 -1.80 2.20 -12.95
CA HIS A 69 -1.10 3.12 -12.04
C HIS A 69 -2.06 3.99 -11.23
N SER A 70 -3.12 3.36 -10.73
CA SER A 70 -4.27 4.03 -10.16
C SER A 70 -4.11 4.14 -8.65
N ILE A 71 -4.59 5.25 -8.09
CA ILE A 71 -4.58 5.49 -6.64
C ILE A 71 -5.43 4.49 -5.85
N GLN A 72 -6.33 3.76 -6.52
CA GLN A 72 -7.16 2.71 -5.93
C GLN A 72 -6.39 1.40 -5.79
N ASP A 73 -5.25 1.26 -6.47
CA ASP A 73 -4.48 0.03 -6.61
C ASP A 73 -3.09 0.20 -5.96
N ALA A 74 -3.09 0.78 -4.76
CA ALA A 74 -1.89 1.14 -4.01
C ALA A 74 -1.28 -0.05 -3.25
N ILE A 75 0.04 -0.12 -3.19
CA ILE A 75 0.81 -1.10 -2.41
C ILE A 75 1.86 -0.38 -1.55
N ILE A 76 2.05 -0.86 -0.32
CA ILE A 76 3.18 -0.43 0.52
C ILE A 76 4.41 -1.21 0.09
N GLU A 77 5.49 -0.52 -0.27
CA GLU A 77 6.73 -1.17 -0.72
C GLU A 77 7.71 -1.37 0.44
N SER A 78 7.78 -0.41 1.36
CA SER A 78 8.68 -0.46 2.51
C SER A 78 8.29 0.54 3.59
N VAL A 79 8.78 0.31 4.81
CA VAL A 79 8.81 1.32 5.89
C VAL A 79 10.11 2.09 5.77
N VAL A 80 10.01 3.42 5.74
CA VAL A 80 11.14 4.35 5.60
C VAL A 80 11.53 4.93 6.95
N GLU A 81 10.55 5.26 7.79
CA GLU A 81 10.74 5.87 9.11
C GLU A 81 9.59 5.47 10.04
N ASN A 82 9.86 5.43 11.35
CA ASN A 82 8.92 5.10 12.42
C ASN A 82 8.79 6.27 13.40
#